data_AF-A0AAV3YT87-F1
#
_entry.id   AF-A0AAV3YT87-F1
#
_cell.length_a   1.000
_cell.length_b   1.000
_cell.length_c   1.000
_cell.angle_alpha   90.00
_cell.angle_beta   90.00
_cell.angle_gamma   90.00
#
_symmetry.space_group_name_H-M   'P 1'
#
loop_
_entity.id
_entity.type
_entity.pdbx_description
1 polymer ?
#
loop_
_entity_poly.entity_id
_entity_poly.type
_entity_poly.pdbx_seq_one_letter_code
_entity_poly.pdbx_strand_id
1 'polypeptide(L)'
;MKEVIGQTQTDRRGLGSTTAKWWSKTEGKEKRDMIINEIRNKEDSTRVQKAVQQPQQGQWTNWDTAIQRPLTWNIWHMAPLRISFLIRSVYDLLPSNANLVRWGKKGDPTCPLCQGRQTTEHVLSSCKVALSQGRYTWRHNRVLQELASVISTAKEEIHPFSISSTVFTTKGGVKIWHGGSIPMDSYRKGLLDGCDDWVVSADLPEWEKHPGVAFSWPKCLGAGFETRCARVRIPGKQPRRVKKNWKQRGIWES
;
A
#
# COMPACT_ATOMS: atom_id res chain seq x y z
N MET A 1 1.34 44.33 -15.71
CA MET A 1 2.00 43.07 -15.25
C MET A 1 3.05 43.45 -14.25
N LYS A 2 3.16 42.68 -13.17
CA LYS A 2 4.26 42.86 -12.22
C LYS A 2 5.43 42.04 -12.74
N GLU A 3 6.54 42.69 -13.04
CA GLU A 3 7.79 42.00 -13.36
C GLU A 3 8.34 41.45 -12.05
N VAL A 4 8.41 40.12 -11.91
CA VAL A 4 8.95 39.49 -10.70
C VAL A 4 10.47 39.66 -10.75
N ILE A 5 11.01 40.42 -9.81
CA ILE A 5 12.44 40.67 -9.69
C ILE A 5 13.04 39.53 -8.86
N GLY A 6 13.66 38.57 -9.54
CA GLY A 6 14.34 37.44 -8.91
C GLY A 6 13.89 36.09 -9.47
N GLN A 7 14.85 35.20 -9.69
CA GLN A 7 14.58 33.86 -10.19
C GLN A 7 14.50 32.88 -9.01
N THR A 8 13.31 32.36 -8.74
CA THR A 8 13.14 31.25 -7.80
C THR A 8 13.47 29.94 -8.49
N GLN A 9 14.01 28.97 -7.75
CA GLN A 9 14.22 27.63 -8.27
C GLN A 9 12.86 26.95 -8.54
N THR A 10 12.49 26.84 -9.81
CA THR A 10 11.25 26.16 -10.23
C THR A 10 11.45 24.65 -10.43
N ASP A 11 12.66 24.26 -10.83
CA ASP A 11 13.01 22.87 -11.18
C ASP A 11 14.17 22.32 -10.35
N ARG A 12 14.32 21.00 -10.34
CA ARG A 12 15.48 20.30 -9.75
C ARG A 12 16.81 20.52 -10.49
N ARG A 13 16.81 21.35 -11.55
CA ARG A 13 18.01 21.64 -12.37
C ARG A 13 18.96 22.67 -11.74
N GLY A 14 18.53 23.32 -10.65
CA GLY A 14 19.33 24.33 -9.93
C GLY A 14 19.14 25.75 -10.48
N LEU A 15 19.57 26.73 -9.68
CA LEU A 15 19.54 28.15 -10.05
C LEU A 15 20.47 28.42 -11.23
N GLY A 16 20.02 29.21 -12.21
CA GLY A 16 20.80 29.56 -13.40
C GLY A 16 20.73 28.55 -14.56
N SER A 17 20.10 27.37 -14.39
CA SER A 17 19.91 26.41 -15.50
C SER A 17 18.93 26.90 -16.57
N THR A 18 18.01 27.79 -16.23
CA THR A 18 17.04 28.39 -17.15
C THR A 18 17.32 29.88 -17.28
N THR A 19 17.29 30.40 -18.50
CA THR A 19 17.39 31.83 -18.75
C THR A 19 16.08 32.51 -18.33
N ALA A 20 16.17 33.43 -17.36
CA ALA A 20 15.03 34.21 -16.92
C ALA A 20 14.51 35.08 -18.07
N LYS A 21 13.22 34.96 -18.37
CA LYS A 21 12.54 35.79 -19.38
C LYS A 21 11.98 37.03 -18.70
N TRP A 22 12.42 38.19 -19.18
CA TRP A 22 12.04 39.50 -18.65
C TRP A 22 11.05 40.15 -19.58
N TRP A 23 9.91 40.60 -19.03
CA TRP A 23 8.87 41.25 -19.83
C TRP A 23 9.41 42.44 -20.63
N SER A 24 10.31 43.20 -20.02
CA SER A 24 10.99 44.35 -20.60
C SER A 24 11.91 44.01 -21.78
N LYS A 25 12.49 42.80 -21.81
CA LYS A 25 13.50 42.38 -22.81
C LYS A 25 12.95 41.45 -23.89
N THR A 26 11.76 40.92 -23.70
CA THR A 26 11.14 39.97 -24.63
C THR A 26 10.26 40.68 -25.65
N GLU A 27 10.35 40.24 -26.90
CA GLU A 27 9.58 40.79 -28.02
C GLU A 27 8.84 39.69 -28.80
N GLY A 28 7.87 40.11 -29.62
CA GLY A 28 7.16 39.22 -30.54
C GLY A 28 6.34 38.12 -29.87
N LYS A 29 6.64 36.86 -30.21
CA LYS A 29 5.88 35.68 -29.76
C LYS A 29 5.98 35.48 -28.25
N GLU A 30 7.17 35.64 -27.68
CA GLU A 30 7.40 35.39 -26.26
C GLU A 30 6.61 36.36 -25.37
N LYS A 31 6.55 37.62 -25.81
CA LYS A 31 5.73 38.64 -25.16
C LYS A 31 4.25 38.27 -25.18
N ARG A 32 3.74 37.81 -26.32
CA ARG A 32 2.36 37.31 -26.44
C ARG A 32 2.09 36.11 -25.54
N ASP A 33 3.00 35.15 -25.48
CA ASP A 33 2.87 33.96 -24.63
C ASP A 33 2.82 34.34 -23.13
N MET A 34 3.62 35.32 -22.69
CA MET A 34 3.53 35.84 -21.33
C MET A 34 2.19 36.53 -21.04
N ILE A 35 1.64 37.30 -21.99
CA ILE A 35 0.30 37.88 -21.84
C ILE A 35 -0.75 36.79 -21.65
N ILE A 36 -0.71 35.78 -22.51
CA ILE A 36 -1.66 34.67 -22.46
C ILE A 36 -1.54 33.94 -21.13
N ASN A 37 -0.32 33.66 -20.65
CA ASN A 37 -0.11 32.98 -19.38
C ASN A 37 -0.60 33.80 -18.18
N GLU A 38 -0.36 35.11 -18.16
CA GLU A 38 -0.87 35.96 -17.09
C GLU A 38 -2.40 36.02 -17.07
N ILE A 39 -3.03 36.13 -18.25
CA ILE A 39 -4.50 36.09 -18.36
C ILE A 39 -5.03 34.75 -17.85
N ARG A 40 -4.42 33.63 -18.29
CA ARG A 40 -4.75 32.29 -17.80
C ARG A 40 -4.61 32.19 -16.29
N ASN A 41 -3.51 32.68 -15.71
CA ASN A 41 -3.28 32.64 -14.27
C ASN A 41 -4.35 33.44 -13.49
N LYS A 42 -4.77 34.60 -14.01
CA LYS A 42 -5.85 35.40 -13.41
C LYS A 42 -7.20 34.69 -13.49
N GLU A 43 -7.51 34.11 -14.65
CA GLU A 43 -8.73 33.30 -14.82
C GLU A 43 -8.72 32.08 -13.90
N ASP A 44 -7.60 31.36 -13.83
CA ASP A 44 -7.44 30.18 -12.99
C ASP A 44 -7.54 30.55 -11.51
N SER A 45 -6.96 31.68 -11.08
CA SER A 45 -7.15 32.21 -9.73
C SER A 45 -8.63 32.46 -9.42
N THR A 46 -9.39 33.00 -10.38
CA THR A 46 -10.82 33.24 -10.23
C THR A 46 -11.60 31.91 -10.16
N ARG A 47 -11.23 30.92 -10.98
CA ARG A 47 -11.81 29.56 -10.94
C ARG A 47 -11.54 28.87 -9.61
N VAL A 48 -10.31 28.98 -9.10
CA VAL A 48 -9.90 28.42 -7.80
C VAL A 48 -10.66 29.09 -6.66
N GLN A 49 -10.77 30.42 -6.65
CA GLN A 49 -11.57 31.14 -5.66
C GLN A 49 -13.02 30.67 -5.63
N LYS A 50 -13.62 30.48 -6.81
CA LYS A 50 -14.98 29.92 -6.93
C LYS A 50 -15.04 28.47 -6.43
N ALA A 51 -14.03 27.65 -6.73
CA ALA A 51 -13.98 26.26 -6.26
C ALA A 51 -13.89 26.19 -4.73
N VAL A 52 -13.05 27.01 -4.09
CA VAL A 52 -12.93 27.05 -2.61
C VAL A 52 -14.27 27.39 -1.94
N GLN A 53 -15.10 28.22 -2.58
CA GLN A 53 -16.44 28.56 -2.08
C GLN A 53 -17.46 27.41 -2.21
N GLN A 54 -17.14 26.33 -2.92
CA GLN A 54 -18.02 25.18 -3.12
C GLN A 54 -17.63 24.03 -2.17
N PRO A 55 -18.30 23.86 -1.02
CA PRO A 55 -17.84 22.94 0.03
C PRO A 55 -17.90 21.46 -0.38
N GLN A 56 -18.68 21.08 -1.39
CA GLN A 56 -18.77 19.71 -1.88
C GLN A 56 -18.00 19.49 -3.18
N GLN A 57 -18.26 20.30 -4.22
CA GLN A 57 -17.60 20.16 -5.53
C GLN A 57 -16.15 20.63 -5.49
N GLY A 58 -15.83 21.59 -4.63
CA GLY A 58 -14.51 22.14 -4.41
C GLY A 58 -13.66 21.40 -3.38
N GLN A 59 -14.09 20.23 -2.89
CA GLN A 59 -13.32 19.49 -1.87
C GLN A 59 -11.88 19.16 -2.29
N TRP A 60 -11.63 19.05 -3.59
CA TRP A 60 -10.29 18.83 -4.14
C TRP A 60 -9.29 19.92 -3.77
N THR A 61 -9.76 21.13 -3.43
CA THR A 61 -8.91 22.23 -2.96
C THR A 61 -8.31 22.00 -1.57
N ASN A 62 -8.85 21.05 -0.79
CA ASN A 62 -8.40 20.73 0.57
C ASN A 62 -7.61 19.40 0.65
N TRP A 63 -7.23 18.81 -0.49
CA TRP A 63 -6.61 17.49 -0.54
C TRP A 63 -5.09 17.48 -0.34
N ASP A 64 -4.49 18.57 0.15
CA ASP A 64 -3.04 18.65 0.38
C ASP A 64 -2.51 17.58 1.33
N THR A 65 -3.35 17.12 2.27
CA THR A 65 -3.03 16.05 3.23
C THR A 65 -3.49 14.66 2.79
N ALA A 66 -4.22 14.56 1.67
CA ALA A 66 -4.78 13.30 1.22
C ALA A 66 -3.70 12.38 0.66
N ILE A 67 -3.73 11.11 1.07
CA ILE A 67 -2.82 10.09 0.53
C ILE A 67 -3.15 9.88 -0.95
N GLN A 68 -2.20 10.20 -1.82
CA GLN A 68 -2.36 9.97 -3.25
C GLN A 68 -2.41 8.48 -3.54
N ARG A 69 -3.50 8.04 -4.17
CA ARG A 69 -3.62 6.69 -4.70
C ARG A 69 -3.36 6.72 -6.20
N PRO A 70 -2.25 6.13 -6.69
CA PRO A 70 -2.00 6.09 -8.13
C PRO A 70 -3.08 5.25 -8.80
N LEU A 71 -3.89 5.92 -9.60
CA LEU A 71 -4.86 5.32 -10.49
C LEU A 71 -4.10 4.70 -11.67
N THR A 72 -3.58 3.49 -11.48
CA THR A 72 -2.90 2.73 -12.54
C THR A 72 -3.91 2.29 -13.60
N TRP A 73 -3.46 1.95 -14.82
CA TRP A 73 -4.30 1.45 -15.92
C TRP A 73 -5.24 0.29 -15.53
N ASN A 74 -4.94 -0.41 -14.44
CA ASN A 74 -5.77 -1.46 -13.84
C ASN A 74 -7.19 -1.00 -13.43
N ILE A 75 -7.51 0.29 -13.45
CA ILE A 75 -8.88 0.79 -13.26
C ILE A 75 -9.84 0.14 -14.26
N TRP A 76 -9.42 -0.07 -15.51
CA TRP A 76 -10.25 -0.70 -16.53
C TRP A 76 -10.62 -2.15 -16.23
N HIS A 77 -9.84 -2.82 -15.36
CA HIS A 77 -10.11 -4.17 -14.90
C HIS A 77 -10.88 -4.21 -13.57
N MET A 78 -11.18 -3.05 -12.96
CA MET A 78 -11.99 -3.01 -11.75
C MET A 78 -13.47 -3.11 -12.08
N ALA A 79 -14.21 -3.82 -11.23
CA ALA A 79 -15.67 -3.85 -11.30
C ALA A 79 -16.24 -2.41 -11.26
N PRO A 80 -17.22 -2.07 -12.11
CA PRO A 80 -17.73 -0.70 -12.25
C PRO A 80 -18.29 -0.14 -10.93
N LEU A 81 -18.94 -0.99 -10.13
CA LEU A 81 -19.46 -0.62 -8.81
C LEU A 81 -18.33 -0.19 -7.86
N ARG A 82 -17.17 -0.84 -7.92
CA ARG A 82 -16.01 -0.51 -7.08
C ARG A 82 -15.46 0.87 -7.42
N ILE A 83 -15.34 1.18 -8.71
CA ILE A 83 -14.88 2.50 -9.19
C ILE A 83 -15.86 3.58 -8.75
N SER A 84 -17.17 3.34 -8.96
CA SER A 84 -18.22 4.28 -8.58
C SER A 84 -18.22 4.57 -7.07
N PHE A 85 -18.00 3.54 -6.25
CA PHE A 85 -17.90 3.67 -4.81
C PHE A 85 -16.68 4.51 -4.42
N LEU A 86 -15.50 4.22 -5.01
CA LEU A 86 -14.27 4.95 -4.72
C LEU A 86 -14.43 6.44 -5.02
N ILE A 87 -14.89 6.80 -6.22
CA ILE A 87 -15.09 8.19 -6.62
C ILE A 87 -16.08 8.89 -5.67
N ARG A 88 -17.22 8.26 -5.40
CA ARG A 88 -18.24 8.85 -4.51
C ARG A 88 -17.74 8.95 -3.07
N SER A 89 -16.87 8.06 -2.60
CA SER A 89 -16.31 8.11 -1.24
C SER A 89 -15.36 9.27 -1.05
N VAL A 90 -14.58 9.58 -2.08
CA VAL A 90 -13.62 10.69 -2.06
C VAL A 90 -14.32 12.05 -2.03
N TYR A 91 -15.44 12.20 -2.74
CA TYR A 91 -16.23 13.43 -2.77
C TYR A 91 -17.40 13.46 -1.76
N ASP A 92 -17.45 12.52 -0.80
CA ASP A 92 -18.54 12.39 0.18
C ASP A 92 -19.95 12.42 -0.46
N LEU A 93 -20.13 11.67 -1.55
CA LEU A 93 -21.39 11.56 -2.31
C LEU A 93 -22.15 10.25 -2.00
N LEU A 94 -21.71 9.49 -1.00
CA LEU A 94 -22.42 8.27 -0.58
C LEU A 94 -23.72 8.64 0.14
N PRO A 95 -24.71 7.73 0.14
CA PRO A 95 -25.97 7.90 0.86
C PRO A 95 -25.78 7.77 2.39
N SER A 96 -25.16 8.77 3.01
CA SER A 96 -25.13 8.97 4.47
C SER A 96 -26.35 9.77 4.92
N ASN A 97 -26.83 9.67 6.17
CA ASN A 97 -28.01 10.46 6.57
C ASN A 97 -27.77 11.97 6.43
N ALA A 98 -26.54 12.47 6.65
CA ALA A 98 -26.22 13.87 6.39
C ALA A 98 -26.44 14.27 4.91
N ASN A 99 -26.06 13.40 3.97
CA ASN A 99 -26.28 13.65 2.55
C ASN A 99 -27.75 13.44 2.15
N LEU A 100 -28.45 12.47 2.75
CA LEU A 100 -29.87 12.25 2.50
C LEU A 100 -30.71 13.46 2.93
N VAL A 101 -30.37 14.10 4.06
CA VAL A 101 -30.98 15.38 4.47
C VAL A 101 -30.69 16.48 3.47
N ARG A 102 -29.43 16.61 3.04
CA ARG A 102 -29.05 17.58 2.00
C ARG A 102 -29.80 17.37 0.68
N TRP A 103 -30.13 16.12 0.34
CA TRP A 103 -30.93 15.78 -0.85
C TRP A 103 -32.44 15.85 -0.62
N GLY A 104 -32.90 16.27 0.56
CA GLY A 104 -34.33 16.36 0.88
C GLY A 104 -35.04 15.00 1.00
N LYS A 105 -34.30 13.89 1.16
CA LYS A 105 -34.85 12.53 1.28
C LYS A 105 -35.16 12.11 2.71
N LYS A 106 -34.57 12.79 3.70
CA LYS A 106 -34.72 12.50 5.13
C LYS A 106 -34.75 13.81 5.92
N GLY A 107 -35.44 13.83 7.06
CA GLY A 107 -35.46 14.99 7.96
C GLY A 107 -34.21 15.09 8.84
N ASP A 108 -33.76 13.96 9.40
CA ASP A 108 -32.71 13.96 10.43
C ASP A 108 -31.37 13.38 9.96
N PRO A 109 -30.24 14.07 10.23
CA PRO A 109 -28.89 13.62 9.83
C PRO A 109 -28.26 12.69 10.88
N THR A 110 -29.03 12.20 11.85
CA THR A 110 -28.52 11.45 13.01
C THR A 110 -28.18 10.01 12.65
N CYS A 111 -27.16 9.47 13.32
CA CYS A 111 -26.74 8.09 13.19
C CYS A 111 -27.69 7.19 13.99
N PRO A 112 -28.21 6.08 13.43
CA PRO A 112 -29.10 5.18 14.16
C PRO A 112 -28.42 4.45 15.32
N LEU A 113 -27.08 4.39 15.35
CA LEU A 113 -26.33 3.69 16.39
C LEU A 113 -25.92 4.61 17.55
N CYS A 114 -25.28 5.75 17.23
CA CYS A 114 -24.70 6.63 18.25
C CYS A 114 -25.40 7.99 18.38
N GLN A 115 -26.47 8.22 17.61
CA GLN A 115 -27.25 9.46 17.57
C GLN A 115 -26.49 10.73 17.13
N GLY A 116 -25.16 10.68 16.95
CA GLY A 116 -24.37 11.77 16.39
C GLY A 116 -24.64 12.03 14.91
N ARG A 117 -24.07 13.11 14.34
CA ARG A 117 -24.22 13.43 12.91
C ARG A 117 -23.58 12.36 12.03
N GLN A 118 -24.35 11.74 11.15
CA GLN A 118 -23.89 10.66 10.29
C GLN A 118 -23.34 11.18 8.96
N THR A 119 -22.04 11.51 8.94
CA THR A 119 -21.25 11.71 7.71
C THR A 119 -20.76 10.37 7.15
N THR A 120 -20.16 10.36 5.96
CA THR A 120 -19.53 9.14 5.43
C THR A 120 -18.33 8.70 6.25
N GLU A 121 -17.48 9.64 6.66
CA GLU A 121 -16.38 9.40 7.60
C GLU A 121 -16.89 8.78 8.91
N HIS A 122 -18.00 9.30 9.44
CA HIS A 122 -18.65 8.73 10.62
C HIS A 122 -19.01 7.26 10.46
N VAL A 123 -19.61 6.89 9.34
CA VAL A 123 -19.98 5.49 9.09
C VAL A 123 -18.75 4.62 8.92
N LEU A 124 -17.71 5.11 8.22
CA LEU A 124 -16.55 4.32 7.83
C LEU A 124 -15.49 4.18 8.92
N SER A 125 -15.33 5.15 9.83
CA SER A 125 -14.22 5.14 10.81
C SER A 125 -14.55 5.70 12.19
N SER A 126 -15.42 6.71 12.31
CA SER A 126 -15.53 7.48 13.57
C SER A 126 -16.80 7.25 14.40
N CYS A 127 -17.59 6.21 14.09
CA CYS A 127 -18.74 5.85 14.93
C CYS A 127 -18.29 5.12 16.21
N LYS A 128 -18.49 5.78 17.36
CA LYS A 128 -18.13 5.26 18.69
C LYS A 128 -18.74 3.88 18.99
N VAL A 129 -20.04 3.72 18.70
CA VAL A 129 -20.76 2.45 18.94
C VAL A 129 -20.24 1.36 18.01
N ALA A 130 -20.05 1.67 16.72
CA ALA A 130 -19.51 0.70 15.76
C ALA A 130 -18.07 0.26 16.11
N LEU A 131 -17.26 1.18 16.61
CA LEU A 131 -15.92 0.91 17.11
C LEU A 131 -15.95 0.00 18.34
N SER A 132 -16.75 0.33 19.36
CA SER A 132 -16.88 -0.48 20.58
C SER A 132 -17.41 -1.89 20.31
N GLN A 133 -18.24 -2.06 19.28
CA GLN A 133 -18.78 -3.36 18.86
C GLN A 133 -17.83 -4.15 17.95
N GLY A 134 -16.65 -3.61 17.60
CA GLY A 134 -15.71 -4.29 16.70
C GLY A 134 -16.20 -4.45 15.25
N ARG A 135 -17.19 -3.64 14.80
CA ARG A 135 -17.77 -3.81 13.45
C ARG A 135 -16.75 -3.55 12.34
N TYR A 136 -15.79 -2.66 12.57
CA TYR A 136 -14.75 -2.32 11.60
C TYR A 136 -13.76 -3.46 11.38
N THR A 137 -13.46 -4.23 12.42
CA THR A 137 -12.53 -5.36 12.35
C THR A 137 -13.21 -6.66 11.93
N TRP A 138 -14.55 -6.76 12.02
CA TRP A 138 -15.29 -8.00 11.75
C TRP A 138 -14.94 -8.67 10.41
N ARG A 139 -14.98 -7.93 9.29
CA ARG A 139 -14.67 -8.51 7.96
C ARG A 139 -13.22 -8.95 7.85
N HIS A 140 -12.31 -8.14 8.40
CA HIS A 140 -10.88 -8.45 8.42
C HIS A 140 -10.63 -9.73 9.23
N ASN A 141 -11.18 -9.78 10.43
CA ASN A 141 -11.07 -10.91 11.34
C ASN A 141 -11.67 -12.18 10.72
N ARG A 142 -12.82 -12.07 10.06
CA ARG A 142 -13.41 -13.21 9.37
C ARG A 142 -12.49 -13.77 8.27
N VAL A 143 -11.91 -12.90 7.44
CA VAL A 143 -10.97 -13.34 6.39
C VAL A 143 -9.72 -13.98 7.00
N LEU A 144 -9.18 -13.41 8.09
CA LEU A 144 -8.04 -14.00 8.78
C LEU A 144 -8.37 -15.37 9.39
N GLN A 145 -9.57 -15.54 9.95
CA GLN A 145 -10.03 -16.83 10.47
C GLN A 145 -10.09 -17.89 9.36
N GLU A 146 -10.66 -17.56 8.20
CA GLU A 146 -10.72 -18.47 7.05
C GLU A 146 -9.30 -18.84 6.57
N LEU A 147 -8.41 -17.86 6.41
CA LEU A 147 -7.02 -18.11 6.00
C LEU A 147 -6.27 -18.97 7.02
N ALA A 148 -6.39 -18.66 8.30
CA ALA A 148 -5.78 -19.43 9.37
C ALA A 148 -6.30 -20.87 9.38
N SER A 149 -7.60 -21.09 9.11
CA SER A 149 -8.18 -22.42 9.01
C SER A 149 -7.58 -23.23 7.87
N VAL A 150 -7.48 -22.65 6.66
CA VAL A 150 -6.91 -23.32 5.48
C VAL A 150 -5.43 -23.65 5.67
N ILE A 151 -4.68 -22.75 6.30
CA ILE A 151 -3.25 -22.98 6.59
C ILE A 151 -3.10 -24.07 7.65
N SER A 152 -3.97 -24.09 8.66
CA SER A 152 -3.93 -25.11 9.71
C SER A 152 -4.35 -26.49 9.17
N THR A 153 -5.34 -26.58 8.30
CA THR A 153 -5.67 -27.86 7.64
C THR A 153 -4.54 -28.34 6.75
N ALA A 154 -3.93 -27.44 5.98
CA ALA A 154 -2.75 -27.79 5.17
C ALA A 154 -1.57 -28.23 6.04
N LYS A 155 -1.44 -27.74 7.29
CA LYS A 155 -0.45 -28.23 8.24
C LYS A 155 -0.62 -29.70 8.55
N GLU A 156 -1.83 -30.07 8.96
CA GLU A 156 -2.14 -31.44 9.38
C GLU A 156 -1.96 -32.43 8.22
N GLU A 157 -2.22 -32.01 6.98
CA GLU A 157 -1.98 -32.82 5.77
C GLU A 157 -0.50 -33.00 5.43
N ILE A 158 0.38 -32.07 5.83
CA ILE A 158 1.83 -32.12 5.58
C ILE A 158 2.56 -32.91 6.68
N HIS A 159 1.92 -33.14 7.84
CA HIS A 159 2.54 -33.90 8.92
C HIS A 159 2.98 -35.27 8.38
N PRO A 160 4.29 -35.58 8.38
CA PRO A 160 4.78 -36.79 7.74
C PRO A 160 4.18 -38.00 8.44
N PHE A 161 3.73 -38.96 7.63
CA PHE A 161 3.45 -40.33 8.05
C PHE A 161 4.53 -40.73 9.05
N SER A 162 4.12 -41.03 10.29
CA SER A 162 4.98 -41.55 11.34
C SER A 162 5.97 -42.53 10.70
N ILE A 163 7.26 -42.21 10.72
CA ILE A 163 8.29 -43.17 10.36
C ILE A 163 8.22 -44.24 11.45
N SER A 164 7.35 -45.24 11.25
CA SER A 164 7.31 -46.45 12.05
C SER A 164 8.69 -47.05 11.91
N SER A 165 9.53 -46.83 12.92
CA SER A 165 10.86 -47.41 12.95
C SER A 165 10.63 -48.90 13.21
N THR A 166 10.47 -49.69 12.14
CA THR A 166 10.39 -51.15 12.26
C THR A 166 11.77 -51.64 12.64
N VAL A 167 12.04 -51.74 13.95
CA VAL A 167 13.26 -52.32 14.48
C VAL A 167 13.17 -53.83 14.32
N PHE A 168 13.80 -54.39 13.28
CA PHE A 168 14.04 -55.82 13.22
C PHE A 168 15.23 -56.16 14.13
N THR A 169 14.96 -56.88 15.21
CA THR A 169 15.99 -57.41 16.11
C THR A 169 16.36 -58.83 15.68
N THR A 170 17.59 -59.02 15.21
CA THR A 170 18.17 -60.36 15.03
C THR A 170 18.94 -60.77 16.29
N LYS A 171 18.78 -62.02 16.74
CA LYS A 171 19.50 -62.57 17.89
C LYS A 171 21.00 -62.70 17.56
N GLY A 172 21.81 -61.77 18.08
CA GLY A 172 23.27 -61.81 17.97
C GLY A 172 23.82 -60.45 17.55
N GLY A 173 24.10 -59.60 18.54
CA GLY A 173 24.50 -58.22 18.33
C GLY A 173 25.78 -58.07 17.49
N VAL A 174 25.64 -57.47 16.31
CA VAL A 174 26.73 -56.83 15.57
C VAL A 174 26.20 -55.50 15.05
N LYS A 175 26.95 -54.42 15.32
CA LYS A 175 26.60 -53.06 14.88
C LYS A 175 26.80 -52.96 13.37
N ILE A 176 25.71 -52.81 12.63
CA ILE A 176 25.74 -52.53 11.19
C ILE A 176 25.64 -51.01 11.02
N TRP A 177 26.56 -50.43 10.25
CA TRP A 177 26.50 -49.03 9.84
C TRP A 177 25.24 -48.81 9.01
N HIS A 178 24.36 -47.91 9.44
CA HIS A 178 23.27 -47.43 8.60
C HIS A 178 23.86 -46.51 7.51
N GLY A 179 24.46 -47.10 6.49
CA GLY A 179 24.61 -46.49 5.17
C GLY A 179 23.26 -46.52 4.45
N GLY A 180 22.23 -45.95 5.07
CA GLY A 180 21.00 -45.66 4.36
C GLY A 180 21.29 -44.46 3.47
N SER A 181 21.53 -44.71 2.18
CA SER A 181 21.34 -43.67 1.18
C SER A 181 19.92 -43.14 1.37
N ILE A 182 19.79 -41.95 1.96
CA ILE A 182 18.53 -41.21 1.90
C ILE A 182 18.24 -41.14 0.40
N PRO A 183 17.11 -41.67 -0.10
CA PRO A 183 16.79 -41.51 -1.51
C PRO A 183 16.77 -40.01 -1.76
N MET A 184 17.79 -39.51 -2.46
CA MET A 184 17.95 -38.11 -2.76
C MET A 184 17.04 -37.79 -3.94
N ASP A 185 15.75 -37.97 -3.74
CA ASP A 185 14.71 -37.52 -4.65
C ASP A 185 13.38 -37.27 -3.92
N SER A 186 13.45 -36.67 -2.73
CA SER A 186 12.31 -35.92 -2.23
C SER A 186 12.45 -34.50 -2.77
N TYR A 187 11.95 -34.29 -3.98
CA TYR A 187 11.70 -32.95 -4.50
C TYR A 187 10.85 -32.22 -3.45
N ARG A 188 11.44 -31.30 -2.68
CA ARG A 188 10.70 -30.51 -1.69
C ARG A 188 9.56 -29.83 -2.43
N LYS A 189 8.31 -30.22 -2.15
CA LYS A 189 7.14 -29.67 -2.83
C LYS A 189 6.94 -28.18 -2.51
N GLY A 190 7.54 -27.70 -1.42
CA GLY A 190 7.54 -26.29 -1.04
C GLY A 190 8.59 -25.93 0.00
N LEU A 191 8.63 -24.65 0.36
CA LEU A 191 9.56 -24.08 1.35
C LEU A 191 9.39 -24.70 2.76
N LEU A 192 8.18 -25.19 3.07
CA LEU A 192 7.78 -25.67 4.40
C LEU A 192 7.73 -27.20 4.51
N ASP A 193 8.20 -27.92 3.49
CA ASP A 193 8.15 -29.38 3.43
C ASP A 193 9.14 -30.01 4.44
N GLY A 194 8.63 -30.87 5.34
CA GLY A 194 9.41 -31.57 6.38
C GLY A 194 9.75 -30.75 7.64
N CYS A 195 9.11 -29.59 7.85
CA CYS A 195 9.28 -28.80 9.08
C CYS A 195 8.10 -29.06 10.04
N ASP A 196 8.38 -29.50 11.27
CA ASP A 196 7.36 -29.84 12.29
C ASP A 196 7.12 -28.72 13.32
N ASP A 197 7.91 -27.65 13.29
CA ASP A 197 8.04 -26.63 14.35
C ASP A 197 7.22 -25.35 14.12
N TRP A 198 6.54 -25.21 12.99
CA TRP A 198 5.84 -23.98 12.65
C TRP A 198 4.49 -23.87 13.37
N VAL A 199 4.26 -22.72 14.00
CA VAL A 199 3.00 -22.37 14.68
C VAL A 199 2.26 -21.35 13.83
N VAL A 200 0.98 -21.61 13.55
CA VAL A 200 0.11 -20.66 12.86
C VAL A 200 -0.41 -19.65 13.88
N SER A 201 -0.16 -18.37 13.63
CA SER A 201 -0.71 -17.27 14.41
C SER A 201 -1.26 -16.20 13.48
N ALA A 202 -2.40 -15.61 13.83
CA ALA A 202 -2.99 -14.49 13.11
C ALA A 202 -3.34 -13.35 14.07
N ASP A 203 -3.38 -12.13 13.54
CA ASP A 203 -3.74 -10.91 14.26
C ASP A 203 -5.25 -10.87 14.58
N LEU A 204 -5.68 -11.77 15.45
CA LEU A 204 -7.05 -11.91 15.94
C LEU A 204 -7.07 -11.80 17.46
N PRO A 205 -8.18 -11.28 18.04
CA PRO A 205 -8.31 -11.11 19.49
C PRO A 205 -8.14 -12.43 20.25
N GLU A 206 -8.50 -13.55 19.63
CA GLU A 206 -8.38 -14.90 20.19
C GLU A 206 -6.91 -15.37 20.29
N TRP A 207 -6.01 -14.81 19.48
CA TRP A 207 -4.59 -15.18 19.39
C TRP A 207 -3.65 -14.16 20.06
N GLU A 208 -4.16 -13.17 20.79
CA GLU A 208 -3.39 -12.13 21.51
C GLU A 208 -2.39 -12.68 22.56
N LYS A 209 -2.48 -13.96 22.92
CA LYS A 209 -1.56 -14.63 23.87
C LYS A 209 -0.27 -15.15 23.21
N HIS A 210 -0.18 -15.17 21.89
CA HIS A 210 1.08 -15.48 21.22
C HIS A 210 2.03 -14.28 21.32
N PRO A 211 3.35 -14.48 21.47
CA PRO A 211 4.28 -13.36 21.52
C PRO A 211 4.09 -12.55 20.23
N GLY A 212 3.56 -11.34 20.38
CA GLY A 212 3.31 -10.45 19.24
C GLY A 212 4.60 -10.34 18.44
N VAL A 213 4.53 -10.62 17.14
CA VAL A 213 5.64 -10.36 16.23
C VAL A 213 5.82 -8.84 16.23
N ALA A 214 6.68 -8.36 17.12
CA ALA A 214 7.00 -6.96 17.24
C ALA A 214 7.56 -6.49 15.89
N PHE A 215 6.79 -5.70 15.16
CA PHE A 215 7.30 -4.89 14.06
C PHE A 215 8.18 -3.79 14.64
N SER A 216 9.37 -4.16 15.12
CA SER A 216 10.44 -3.20 15.35
C SER A 216 10.95 -2.77 13.97
N TRP A 217 10.65 -1.54 13.56
CA TRP A 217 11.46 -0.87 12.56
C TRP A 217 12.88 -0.77 13.11
N PRO A 218 13.91 -1.38 12.49
CA PRO A 218 15.24 -1.32 13.05
C PRO A 218 15.78 0.11 12.94
N LYS A 219 15.90 0.81 14.07
CA LYS A 219 17.03 1.72 14.24
C LYS A 219 18.26 0.84 14.25
N CYS A 220 19.02 0.88 13.16
CA CYS A 220 20.33 0.23 13.07
C CYS A 220 21.24 0.79 14.16
N LEU A 221 21.57 -0.03 15.17
CA LEU A 221 22.78 0.09 15.99
C LEU A 221 23.15 -1.32 16.43
N GLY A 222 24.38 -1.72 16.12
CA GLY A 222 24.80 -3.11 16.08
C GLY A 222 25.00 -3.77 17.43
N ALA A 223 24.75 -5.08 17.45
CA ALA A 223 25.52 -6.10 18.17
C ALA A 223 24.99 -7.46 17.70
N GLY A 224 25.90 -8.36 17.31
CA GLY A 224 25.55 -9.64 16.70
C GLY A 224 24.94 -10.62 17.70
N PHE A 225 23.82 -11.23 17.31
CA PHE A 225 23.40 -12.58 17.71
C PHE A 225 22.61 -13.16 16.52
N GLU A 226 23.15 -14.23 15.91
CA GLU A 226 22.54 -14.92 14.78
C GLU A 226 21.40 -15.83 15.24
N THR A 227 20.16 -15.34 15.19
CA THR A 227 18.99 -16.21 15.02
C THR A 227 18.61 -16.21 13.55
N ARG A 228 18.78 -17.37 12.90
CA ARG A 228 18.60 -17.55 11.46
C ARG A 228 17.10 -17.62 11.11
N CYS A 229 16.40 -16.48 11.14
CA CYS A 229 15.04 -16.36 10.60
C CYS A 229 15.09 -16.30 9.06
N ALA A 230 14.52 -17.30 8.39
CA ALA A 230 14.37 -17.31 6.94
C ALA A 230 13.40 -16.19 6.50
N ARG A 231 13.90 -15.28 5.66
CA ARG A 231 13.17 -14.12 5.14
C ARG A 231 12.60 -14.45 3.76
N VAL A 232 11.28 -14.58 3.64
CA VAL A 232 10.62 -14.64 2.32
C VAL A 232 10.46 -13.22 1.78
N ARG A 233 11.26 -12.89 0.75
CA ARG A 233 11.13 -11.65 -0.03
C ARG A 233 10.23 -11.96 -1.23
N ILE A 234 9.01 -11.43 -1.26
CA ILE A 234 8.16 -11.47 -2.45
C ILE A 234 8.76 -10.50 -3.49
N PRO A 235 9.22 -10.94 -4.66
CA PRO A 235 9.78 -10.03 -5.66
C PRO A 235 8.66 -9.23 -6.31
N GLY A 236 8.55 -7.95 -5.94
CA GLY A 236 7.85 -6.97 -6.76
C GLY A 236 8.57 -6.81 -8.11
N LYS A 237 7.81 -6.85 -9.21
CA LYS A 237 8.31 -6.68 -10.58
C LYS A 237 9.24 -5.46 -10.68
N GLN A 238 10.50 -5.69 -11.00
CA GLN A 238 11.42 -4.62 -11.38
C GLN A 238 11.02 -4.03 -12.75
N PRO A 239 11.02 -2.70 -12.94
CA PRO A 239 10.96 -2.12 -14.27
C PRO A 239 12.25 -2.47 -15.04
N ARG A 240 12.10 -2.88 -16.31
CA ARG A 240 13.21 -3.25 -17.19
C ARG A 240 14.21 -2.09 -17.32
N ARG A 241 15.41 -2.26 -16.76
CA ARG A 241 16.56 -1.38 -17.03
C ARG A 241 17.08 -1.66 -18.44
N VAL A 242 16.99 -0.65 -19.29
CA VAL A 242 17.69 -0.59 -20.59
C VAL A 242 19.21 -0.65 -20.31
N LYS A 243 19.88 -1.68 -20.82
CA LYS A 243 21.35 -1.80 -20.77
C LYS A 243 21.95 -0.76 -21.72
N LYS A 244 22.58 0.30 -21.18
CA LYS A 244 23.51 1.14 -21.93
C LYS A 244 24.87 0.42 -21.95
N ASN A 245 25.25 -0.13 -23.10
CA ASN A 245 26.60 -0.63 -23.35
C ASN A 245 27.55 0.56 -23.49
N TRP A 246 28.44 0.75 -22.52
CA TRP A 246 29.63 1.58 -22.69
C TRP A 246 30.79 0.63 -23.05
N LYS A 247 31.15 0.60 -24.34
CA LYS A 247 32.40 0.00 -24.82
C LYS A 247 33.44 1.12 -24.78
N GLN A 248 34.28 1.14 -23.74
CA GLN A 248 35.47 1.98 -23.71
C GLN A 248 36.42 1.53 -24.83
N ARG A 249 36.67 2.41 -25.80
CA ARG A 249 37.82 2.34 -26.70
C ARG A 249 38.93 3.13 -26.02
N GLY A 250 39.97 2.45 -25.55
CA GLY A 250 41.25 3.07 -25.20
C GLY A 250 42.09 3.17 -26.46
N ILE A 251 42.55 4.37 -26.82
CA ILE A 251 43.48 4.64 -27.90
C ILE A 251 44.31 5.89 -27.53
N TRP A 252 45.62 5.62 -27.30
CA TRP A 252 46.86 6.39 -27.49
C TRP A 252 47.38 7.35 -26.39
N GLU A 253 48.43 6.88 -25.72
CA GLU A 253 49.66 7.64 -25.44
C GLU A 253 50.85 6.85 -26.01
N SER A 254 51.46 7.38 -27.06
CA SER A 254 52.87 7.30 -27.49
C SER A 254 53.07 8.39 -28.53
#